data_AF-A0A9C9T9V5-F1
#
_entry.id   AF-A0A9C9T9V5-F1
#
_cell.length_a   1.000
_cell.length_b   1.000
_cell.length_c   1.000
_cell.angle_alpha   90.00
_cell.angle_beta   90.00
_cell.angle_gamma   90.00
#
_symmetry.space_group_name_H-M   'P 1'
#
loop_
_entity.id
_entity.type
_entity.pdbx_description
1 polymer ?
#
loop_
_entity_poly.entity_id
_entity_poly.type
_entity_poly.pdbx_seq_one_letter_code
_entity_poly.pdbx_strand_id
1 'polypeptide(L)'
;MVVLIPIIGFTGSLLLIDFNQQYRWVQIPYDFINQTQGGDPYLYIKIGLTLIVSFLLYIIFMLVTFVINSAFGPKHYSPVDAPQQKFRGGDYKR
;
A
#
# COMPACT_ATOMS: atom_id res chain seq x y z
N MET A 1 -2.63 -7.46 -0.40
CA MET A 1 -2.31 -6.06 -0.04
C MET A 1 -3.53 -5.29 0.45
N VAL A 2 -4.69 -5.35 -0.23
CA VAL A 2 -5.90 -4.58 0.13
C VAL A 2 -6.40 -4.82 1.57
N VAL A 3 -6.26 -6.04 2.12
CA VAL A 3 -6.70 -6.36 3.50
C VAL A 3 -5.58 -6.21 4.53
N LEU A 4 -4.34 -6.58 4.19
CA LEU A 4 -3.20 -6.53 5.12
C LEU A 4 -2.74 -5.11 5.43
N ILE A 5 -2.72 -4.22 4.43
CA ILE A 5 -2.27 -2.84 4.59
C ILE A 5 -3.10 -2.08 5.64
N PRO A 6 -4.45 -2.08 5.61
CA PRO A 6 -5.22 -1.35 6.62
C PRO A 6 -5.06 -1.94 8.03
N ILE A 7 -4.87 -3.25 8.18
CA ILE A 7 -4.60 -3.88 9.48
C ILE A 7 -3.26 -3.38 10.04
N ILE A 8 -2.19 -3.48 9.24
CA ILE A 8 -0.85 -3.02 9.65
C ILE A 8 -0.84 -1.51 9.88
N GLY A 9 -1.52 -0.74 9.03
CA GLY A 9 -1.64 0.71 9.16
C GLY A 9 -2.35 1.12 10.44
N PHE A 10 -3.41 0.40 10.83
CA PHE A 10 -4.12 0.64 12.08
C PHE A 10 -3.26 0.27 13.30
N THR A 11 -2.60 -0.89 13.29
CA THR A 11 -1.71 -1.25 14.40
C THR A 11 -0.53 -0.27 14.52
N GLY A 12 0.03 0.15 13.39
CA GLY A 12 1.11 1.14 13.36
C GLY A 12 0.67 2.51 13.87
N SER A 13 -0.55 2.95 13.57
CA SER A 13 -1.07 4.24 14.07
C SER A 13 -1.25 4.23 15.59
N LEU A 14 -1.72 3.12 16.18
CA LEU A 14 -1.80 2.96 17.63
C LEU A 14 -0.43 3.07 18.29
N LEU A 15 0.57 2.34 17.77
CA LEU A 15 1.94 2.38 18.29
C LEU A 15 2.57 3.78 18.19
N LEU A 16 2.32 4.49 17.08
CA LEU A 16 2.80 5.86 16.91
C LEU A 16 2.18 6.83 17.92
N ILE A 17 0.90 6.66 18.24
CA ILE A 17 0.22 7.47 19.26
C ILE A 17 0.80 7.16 20.64
N ASP A 18 0.98 5.89 20.98
CA ASP A 18 1.54 5.47 22.27
C ASP A 18 2.96 6.02 22.45
N PHE A 19 3.81 5.91 21.42
CA PHE A 19 5.15 6.50 21.47
C PHE A 19 5.12 8.03 21.55
N ASN A 20 4.19 8.68 20.86
CA ASN A 20 4.06 10.13 20.98
C ASN A 20 3.59 10.55 22.37
N GLN A 21 2.79 9.75 23.07
CA GLN A 21 2.43 10.01 24.47
C GLN A 21 3.64 9.87 25.41
N GLN A 22 4.51 8.89 25.15
CA GLN A 22 5.72 8.66 25.95
C GLN A 22 6.77 9.75 25.73
N TYR A 23 7.08 10.07 24.47
CA TYR A 23 8.21 10.94 24.12
C TYR A 23 7.81 12.37 23.74
N ARG A 24 6.52 12.65 23.53
CA ARG A 24 5.95 13.97 23.21
C ARG A 24 6.64 14.68 22.03
N TRP A 25 6.95 13.93 20.98
CA TRP A 25 7.59 14.46 19.77
C TRP A 25 6.72 15.49 19.03
N VAL A 26 5.40 15.31 19.09
CA VAL A 26 4.42 16.18 18.43
C VAL A 26 3.34 16.59 19.42
N GLN A 27 3.13 17.90 19.56
CA GLN A 27 2.01 18.43 20.32
C GLN A 27 0.71 18.24 19.53
N ILE A 28 -0.26 17.56 20.12
CA ILE A 28 -1.57 17.32 19.52
C ILE A 28 -2.44 18.56 19.78
N PRO A 29 -2.89 19.28 18.74
CA PRO A 29 -3.78 20.42 18.92
C PRO A 29 -5.14 19.98 19.47
N TYR A 30 -5.76 20.83 20.28
CA TYR A 30 -7.08 20.57 20.85
C TYR A 30 -8.17 20.37 19.79
N ASP A 31 -8.02 20.96 18.60
CA ASP A 31 -8.98 20.85 17.50
C ASP A 31 -9.12 19.42 16.97
N PHE A 32 -8.10 18.56 17.16
CA PHE A 32 -8.12 17.16 16.74
C PHE A 32 -8.60 16.21 17.83
N ILE A 33 -8.87 16.74 19.03
CA ILE A 33 -9.39 15.95 20.16
C ILE A 33 -10.91 15.92 20.04
N ASN A 34 -11.48 14.71 19.96
CA ASN A 34 -12.92 14.55 19.93
C ASN A 34 -13.52 14.98 21.29
N GLN A 35 -14.35 16.02 21.28
CA GLN A 35 -14.99 16.60 22.47
C GLN A 35 -16.32 15.91 22.82
N THR A 36 -16.73 14.90 22.06
CA THR A 36 -17.97 14.17 22.29
C THR A 36 -17.87 13.34 23.57
N GLN A 37 -18.80 13.55 24.51
CA GLN A 37 -18.81 12.82 25.79
C GLN A 37 -18.96 11.31 25.55
N GLY A 38 -17.98 10.53 26.04
CA GLY A 38 -17.94 9.07 25.95
C GLY A 38 -17.26 8.50 24.70
N GLY A 39 -16.78 9.34 23.77
CA GLY A 39 -16.02 8.90 22.59
C GLY A 39 -14.51 8.78 22.85
N ASP A 40 -13.81 8.00 22.03
CA ASP A 40 -12.33 7.97 22.02
C ASP A 40 -11.79 9.37 21.64
N PRO A 41 -11.06 10.07 22.55
CA PRO A 41 -10.56 11.41 22.31
C PRO A 41 -9.64 11.51 21.09
N TYR A 42 -8.96 10.42 20.74
CA TYR A 42 -7.97 10.37 19.66
C TYR A 42 -8.51 9.75 18.36
N LEU A 43 -9.84 9.59 18.24
CA LEU A 43 -10.46 8.92 17.09
C LEU A 43 -10.03 9.51 15.74
N TYR A 44 -10.09 10.83 15.59
CA TYR A 44 -9.72 11.50 14.33
C TYR A 44 -8.25 11.30 13.98
N ILE A 45 -7.39 11.35 14.98
CA ILE A 45 -5.95 11.17 14.83
C ILE A 45 -5.64 9.72 14.45
N LYS A 46 -6.30 8.74 15.09
CA LYS A 46 -6.18 7.32 14.75
C LYS A 46 -6.58 7.07 13.30
N ILE A 47 -7.71 7.61 12.84
CA ILE A 47 -8.16 7.44 11.45
C ILE A 47 -7.18 8.11 10.49
N GLY A 48 -6.80 9.36 10.75
CA GLY A 48 -5.86 10.11 9.91
C GLY A 48 -4.50 9.42 9.79
N LEU A 49 -3.90 9.02 10.92
CA LEU A 49 -2.63 8.29 10.92
C LEU A 49 -2.76 6.93 10.24
N THR A 50 -3.85 6.21 10.46
CA THR A 50 -4.06 4.91 9.79
C THR A 50 -4.06 5.08 8.27
N LEU A 51 -4.73 6.10 7.75
CA LEU A 51 -4.75 6.39 6.32
C LEU A 51 -3.35 6.77 5.79
N ILE A 52 -2.64 7.64 6.51
CA ILE A 52 -1.28 8.07 6.13
C ILE A 52 -0.31 6.89 6.14
N VAL A 53 -0.27 6.11 7.21
CA VAL A 53 0.62 4.94 7.34
C VAL A 53 0.29 3.89 6.29
N SER A 54 -1.00 3.61 6.07
CA SER A 54 -1.46 2.68 5.03
C SER A 54 -1.03 3.13 3.63
N PHE A 55 -1.15 4.42 3.34
CA PHE A 55 -0.73 5.00 2.06
C PHE A 55 0.78 4.91 1.86
N LEU A 56 1.58 5.22 2.88
CA LEU A 56 3.03 5.08 2.82
C LEU A 56 3.46 3.62 2.62
N LEU A 57 2.85 2.69 3.37
CA LEU A 57 3.11 1.25 3.17
C LEU A 57 2.74 0.80 1.76
N TYR A 58 1.61 1.27 1.22
CA TYR A 58 1.23 0.96 -0.15
C TYR A 58 2.29 1.40 -1.15
N ILE A 59 2.80 2.63 -1.04
CA ILE A 59 3.87 3.13 -1.91
C ILE A 59 5.13 2.28 -1.79
N ILE A 60 5.53 1.93 -0.56
CA ILE A 60 6.72 1.11 -0.31
C ILE A 60 6.56 -0.27 -0.96
N PHE A 61 5.44 -0.96 -0.72
CA PHE A 61 5.19 -2.27 -1.32
C PHE A 61 5.06 -2.21 -2.83
N MET A 62 4.47 -1.15 -3.38
CA MET A 62 4.40 -0.93 -4.83
C MET A 62 5.80 -0.78 -5.43
N LEU A 63 6.67 0.02 -4.81
CA LEU A 63 8.04 0.20 -5.24
C LEU A 63 8.82 -1.12 -5.18
N VAL A 64 8.71 -1.85 -4.07
CA VAL A 64 9.35 -3.17 -3.93
C VAL A 64 8.85 -4.13 -5.01
N THR A 65 7.54 -4.17 -5.25
CA THR A 65 6.95 -5.01 -6.30
C THR A 65 7.46 -4.61 -7.69
N PHE A 66 7.57 -3.32 -7.96
CA PHE A 66 8.12 -2.80 -9.21
C PHE A 66 9.58 -3.22 -9.41
N VAL A 67 10.43 -3.08 -8.39
CA VAL A 67 11.84 -3.48 -8.45
C VAL A 67 11.97 -4.99 -8.68
N ILE A 68 11.21 -5.80 -7.95
CA ILE A 68 11.23 -7.26 -8.10
C ILE A 68 10.77 -7.66 -9.51
N ASN A 69 9.66 -7.11 -9.99
CA ASN A 69 9.17 -7.40 -11.33
C ASN A 69 10.09 -6.86 -12.43
N SER A 70 10.77 -5.74 -12.21
CA SER A 70 11.74 -5.23 -13.17
C SER A 70 12.99 -6.12 -13.25
N ALA A 71 13.41 -6.73 -12.14
CA ALA A 71 14.60 -7.58 -12.10
C ALA A 71 14.33 -9.02 -12.54
N PHE A 72 13.17 -9.57 -12.16
CA PHE A 72 12.84 -10.99 -12.33
C PHE A 72 11.61 -11.25 -13.21
N GLY A 73 10.94 -10.20 -13.68
CA GLY A 73 9.74 -10.34 -14.51
C GLY A 73 10.05 -10.88 -15.91
N PRO A 74 9.07 -11.55 -16.55
CA PRO A 74 9.23 -12.01 -17.92
C PRO A 74 9.42 -10.82 -18.86
N LYS A 75 10.28 -10.98 -19.87
CA LYS A 75 10.48 -9.97 -20.91
C LYS A 75 9.13 -9.69 -21.59
N HIS A 76 8.61 -8.48 -21.44
CA HIS A 76 7.42 -8.05 -22.18
C HIS A 76 7.81 -7.79 -23.63
N TYR A 77 7.31 -8.62 -24.54
CA TYR A 77 7.39 -8.31 -25.97
C TYR A 77 6.55 -7.07 -26.23
N SER A 78 7.15 -6.05 -26.84
CA SER A 78 6.40 -4.92 -27.40
C SER A 78 5.41 -5.46 -28.46
N PRO A 79 4.28 -4.78 -28.76
CA PRO A 79 3.35 -5.23 -29.81
C PRO A 79 4.02 -5.51 -31.17
N VAL A 80 5.15 -4.86 -31.44
CA VAL A 80 5.97 -5.03 -32.64
C VAL A 80 7.02 -6.14 -32.53
N ASP A 81 7.36 -6.58 -31.30
CA ASP A 81 8.40 -7.58 -31.02
C ASP A 81 7.82 -8.97 -30.74
N ALA A 82 6.50 -9.13 -30.83
CA ALA A 82 5.85 -10.42 -30.64
C ALA A 82 6.36 -11.39 -31.73
N PRO A 83 6.98 -12.53 -31.36
CA PRO A 83 7.47 -13.48 -32.35
C PRO A 83 6.28 -13.98 -33.18
N GLN A 84 6.43 -13.97 -34.50
CA GLN A 84 5.41 -14.50 -35.40
C GLN A 84 5.09 -15.94 -34.98
N GLN A 85 3.83 -16.21 -34.62
CA GLN A 85 3.40 -17.57 -34.31
C GLN A 85 3.65 -18.41 -35.57
N LYS A 86 4.57 -19.39 -35.49
CA LYS A 86 4.79 -20.34 -36.58
C LYS A 86 3.50 -21.13 -36.79
N PHE A 87 2.72 -20.75 -37.80
CA PHE A 87 1.57 -21.53 -38.24
C PHE A 87 2.09 -22.87 -38.78
N ARG A 88 1.80 -23.95 -38.06
CA ARG A 88 2.16 -25.32 -38.44
C ARG A 88 0.92 -25.99 -39.04
N GLY A 89 0.46 -25.46 -40.17
CA GLY A 89 -0.65 -26.05 -40.93
C GLY A 89 -0.20 -27.33 -41.62
N GLY A 90 -0.96 -28.41 -41.45
CA GLY A 90 -0.72 -29.66 -42.16
C GLY A 90 -0.94 -29.49 -43.67
N ASP A 91 -0.07 -30.11 -44.47
CA ASP A 91 -0.15 -30.10 -45.93
C ASP A 91 -1.54 -30.52 -46.41
N TYR A 92 -2.24 -29.61 -47.07
CA TYR A 92 -3.45 -29.96 -47.78
C TYR A 92 -3.06 -30.77 -49.03
N LYS A 93 -3.51 -32.02 -49.11
CA LYS A 93 -3.39 -32.82 -50.34
C LYS A 93 -4.44 -32.33 -51.34
N ARG A 94 -3.97 -31.85 -52.50
CA ARG A 94 -4.80 -31.62 -53.69
C ARG A 94 -5.36 -32.93 -54.23
#